data_AF-H3NUC2-F1
#
_entry.id   AF-H3NUC2-F1
#
_cell.length_a   1.000
_cell.length_b   1.000
_cell.length_c   1.000
_cell.angle_alpha   90.00
_cell.angle_beta   90.00
_cell.angle_gamma   90.00
#
_symmetry.space_group_name_H-M   'P 1'
#
loop_
_entity.id
_entity.type
_entity.pdbx_description
1 polymer ?
#
loop_
_entity_poly.entity_id
_entity_poly.type
_entity_poly.pdbx_seq_one_letter_code
_entity_poly.pdbx_strand_id
1 'polypeptide(L)'
;MSESIQTSSSNPMASEPPTIPLLTPADLAIEPGQQLDGPSKTVVSDLINAHGFVLFRGYDIKSDSDFHRFIESFGLDNFKYADSFSNAVRHNRTERVFTANEAPPNVEIFLHHEMAQTLTFPGALFFFCEKAAESGGATPVCRSDLTLKTLEAENPDFVAKLRKVGVKYRNSMPSEANLESGQGRSWKDTLTVGSEHEAEDKLSTLGYRFNWLDDGGLSVQTPALAAVDHFGRGNDVFFNQLVAAAAGWTVAADDKEPRLCFGDDSPMRQEDLADAINAAYRHTVDLNWQTGDVALLDNLKVMHGRRPFEGRRSVLASLCNPISRPALTV
;
A
#
# COMPACT_ATOMS: atom_id res chain seq x y z
N MET A 1 28.05 36.60 -31.73
CA MET A 1 27.94 35.28 -32.36
C MET A 1 28.16 34.26 -31.23
N SER A 2 27.29 34.02 -30.25
CA SER A 2 25.82 33.86 -30.21
C SER A 2 25.31 32.80 -31.18
N GLU A 3 25.43 31.53 -30.81
CA GLU A 3 24.54 30.47 -31.28
C GLU A 3 24.01 29.70 -30.07
N SER A 4 22.77 30.03 -29.77
CA SER A 4 21.85 29.36 -28.87
C SER A 4 21.37 28.06 -29.50
N ILE A 5 21.65 26.92 -28.86
CA ILE A 5 20.98 25.66 -29.18
C ILE A 5 19.63 25.69 -28.46
N GLN A 6 18.57 25.97 -29.23
CA GLN A 6 17.19 25.71 -28.82
C GLN A 6 16.98 24.21 -28.76
N THR A 7 16.84 23.65 -27.56
CA THR A 7 16.22 22.34 -27.38
C THR A 7 14.74 22.54 -27.03
N SER A 8 13.91 22.73 -28.05
CA SER A 8 12.47 22.49 -27.93
C SER A 8 12.21 21.00 -28.18
N SER A 9 12.25 20.19 -27.12
CA SER A 9 11.62 18.88 -27.12
C SER A 9 10.41 18.94 -26.20
N SER A 10 9.25 19.30 -26.76
CA SER A 10 7.97 19.08 -26.10
C SER A 10 7.78 17.56 -25.98
N ASN A 11 7.99 17.02 -24.79
CA ASN A 11 7.72 15.64 -24.46
C ASN A 11 6.20 15.43 -24.47
N PRO A 12 5.60 14.65 -25.40
CA PRO A 12 4.16 14.65 -25.61
C PRO A 12 3.39 13.76 -24.61
N MET A 13 3.97 13.42 -23.44
CA MET A 13 3.32 12.57 -22.42
C MET A 13 3.60 13.02 -20.97
N ALA A 14 3.75 14.32 -20.70
CA ALA A 14 3.56 14.77 -19.32
C ALA A 14 2.04 14.81 -19.06
N SER A 15 1.46 13.68 -18.63
CA SER A 15 0.11 13.69 -18.06
C SER A 15 0.09 14.71 -16.92
N GLU A 16 -0.93 15.56 -16.86
CA GLU A 16 -1.11 16.46 -15.72
C GLU A 16 -1.05 15.66 -14.42
N PRO A 17 -0.42 16.18 -13.35
CA PRO A 17 -0.35 15.48 -12.08
C PRO A 17 -1.77 15.14 -11.59
N PRO A 18 -1.99 13.96 -10.97
CA PRO A 18 -3.32 13.57 -10.51
C PRO A 18 -3.96 14.65 -9.63
N THR A 19 -5.14 15.14 -9.99
CA THR A 19 -5.88 16.04 -9.11
C THR A 19 -6.36 15.30 -7.87
N ILE A 20 -6.33 15.93 -6.69
CA ILE A 20 -6.91 15.39 -5.45
C ILE A 20 -8.41 15.69 -5.46
N PRO A 21 -9.31 14.71 -5.69
CA PRO A 21 -10.73 14.93 -5.57
C PRO A 21 -11.09 15.17 -4.08
N LEU A 22 -11.81 16.26 -3.84
CA LEU A 22 -12.20 16.73 -2.52
C LEU A 22 -13.72 16.73 -2.41
N LEU A 23 -14.24 16.17 -1.33
CA LEU A 23 -15.63 16.31 -0.93
C LEU A 23 -15.71 17.08 0.39
N THR A 24 -16.63 18.03 0.44
CA THR A 24 -17.04 18.75 1.65
C THR A 24 -18.52 18.47 1.94
N PRO A 25 -19.02 18.81 3.14
CA PRO A 25 -20.46 18.69 3.44
C PRO A 25 -21.38 19.44 2.46
N ALA A 26 -20.87 20.46 1.76
CA ALA A 26 -21.64 21.17 0.73
C ALA A 26 -21.80 20.36 -0.57
N ASP A 27 -20.83 19.50 -0.89
CA ASP A 27 -20.84 18.63 -2.07
C ASP A 27 -21.62 17.34 -1.80
N LEU A 28 -21.44 16.78 -0.60
CA LEU A 28 -22.09 15.56 -0.15
C LEU A 28 -22.24 15.55 1.37
N ALA A 29 -23.47 15.64 1.87
CA ALA A 29 -23.74 15.47 3.30
C ALA A 29 -23.53 14.00 3.71
N ILE A 30 -22.71 13.78 4.74
CA ILE A 30 -22.48 12.46 5.33
C ILE A 30 -22.68 12.62 6.84
N GLU A 31 -23.67 11.93 7.38
CA GLU A 31 -23.91 11.82 8.82
C GLU A 31 -23.21 10.54 9.32
N PRO A 32 -22.13 10.64 10.13
CA PRO A 32 -21.41 9.46 10.61
C PRO A 32 -22.32 8.44 11.29
N GLY A 33 -22.26 7.18 10.85
CA GLY A 33 -23.07 6.07 11.33
C GLY A 33 -24.41 5.89 10.62
N GLN A 34 -24.80 6.84 9.76
CA GLN A 34 -25.90 6.63 8.82
C GLN A 34 -25.34 6.12 7.49
N GLN A 35 -25.90 5.02 6.99
CA GLN A 35 -25.46 4.45 5.72
C GLN A 35 -25.79 5.39 4.55
N LEU A 36 -24.84 5.54 3.62
CA LEU A 36 -25.02 6.29 2.38
C LEU A 36 -26.15 5.68 1.54
N ASP A 37 -27.02 6.54 1.01
CA ASP A 37 -28.03 6.13 0.04
C ASP A 37 -27.41 5.84 -1.34
N GLY A 38 -28.23 5.35 -2.29
CA GLY A 38 -27.77 5.00 -3.63
C GLY A 38 -27.09 6.16 -4.38
N PRO A 39 -27.72 7.35 -4.46
CA PRO A 39 -27.11 8.54 -5.06
C PRO A 39 -25.78 8.95 -4.41
N SER A 40 -25.71 8.99 -3.09
CA SER A 40 -24.48 9.36 -2.35
C SER A 40 -23.35 8.37 -2.61
N LYS A 41 -23.66 7.07 -2.64
CA LYS A 41 -22.70 6.02 -3.04
C LYS A 41 -22.19 6.24 -4.46
N THR A 42 -23.06 6.67 -5.37
CA THR A 42 -22.70 6.93 -6.77
C THR A 42 -21.67 8.06 -6.85
N VAL A 43 -21.91 9.19 -6.17
CA VAL A 43 -20.95 10.33 -6.11
C VAL A 43 -19.56 9.88 -5.67
N VAL A 44 -19.46 9.13 -4.57
CA VAL A 44 -18.18 8.62 -4.09
C VAL A 44 -17.57 7.63 -5.10
N SER A 45 -18.37 6.71 -5.64
CA SER A 45 -17.89 5.69 -6.56
C SER A 45 -17.36 6.27 -7.86
N ASP A 46 -17.97 7.35 -8.38
CA ASP A 46 -17.52 8.03 -9.59
C ASP A 46 -16.12 8.65 -9.38
N LEU A 47 -15.90 9.28 -8.21
CA LEU A 47 -14.59 9.81 -7.84
C LEU A 47 -13.55 8.70 -7.65
N ILE A 48 -13.89 7.61 -6.95
CA ILE A 48 -13.01 6.46 -6.77
C ILE A 48 -12.70 5.77 -8.12
N ASN A 49 -13.67 5.67 -9.02
CA ASN A 49 -13.47 5.08 -10.34
C ASN A 49 -12.53 5.93 -11.20
N ALA A 50 -12.71 7.25 -11.20
CA ALA A 50 -11.89 8.17 -11.97
C ALA A 50 -10.49 8.38 -11.39
N HIS A 51 -10.38 8.48 -10.06
CA HIS A 51 -9.16 8.93 -9.37
C HIS A 51 -8.49 7.86 -8.49
N GLY A 52 -9.21 6.81 -8.10
CA GLY A 52 -8.71 5.77 -7.19
C GLY A 52 -8.69 6.17 -5.70
N PHE A 53 -9.01 7.41 -5.37
CA PHE A 53 -9.10 7.89 -3.99
C PHE A 53 -10.00 9.13 -3.92
N VAL A 54 -10.41 9.51 -2.70
CA VAL A 54 -11.10 10.77 -2.41
C VAL A 54 -10.74 11.28 -1.01
N LEU A 55 -10.57 12.59 -0.89
CA LEU A 55 -10.37 13.30 0.37
C LEU A 55 -11.69 13.93 0.83
N PHE A 56 -12.04 13.73 2.10
CA PHE A 56 -13.20 14.30 2.77
C PHE A 56 -12.72 15.33 3.79
N ARG A 57 -13.22 16.56 3.70
CA ARG A 57 -12.82 17.67 4.58
C ARG A 57 -14.02 18.42 5.13
N GLY A 58 -13.97 18.74 6.42
CA GLY A 58 -15.00 19.55 7.08
C GLY A 58 -16.19 18.75 7.63
N TYR A 59 -16.08 17.42 7.73
CA TYR A 59 -17.13 16.53 8.29
C TYR A 59 -17.10 16.43 9.83
N ASP A 60 -16.36 17.30 10.51
CA ASP A 60 -16.28 17.38 11.98
C ASP A 60 -15.85 16.08 12.68
N ILE A 61 -15.04 15.24 12.03
CA ILE A 61 -14.48 14.01 12.61
C ILE A 61 -13.36 14.36 13.60
N LYS A 62 -13.56 14.08 14.89
CA LYS A 62 -12.65 14.53 15.97
C LYS A 62 -11.99 13.40 16.75
N SER A 63 -12.49 12.17 16.59
CA SER A 63 -12.05 11.02 17.38
C SER A 63 -12.03 9.73 16.56
N ASP A 64 -11.38 8.71 17.10
CA ASP A 64 -11.44 7.33 16.60
C ASP A 64 -12.87 6.78 16.55
N SER A 65 -13.75 7.18 17.49
CA SER A 65 -15.17 6.83 17.49
C SER A 65 -15.95 7.50 16.35
N ASP A 66 -15.72 8.80 16.11
CA ASP A 66 -16.35 9.50 14.98
C ASP A 66 -15.88 8.91 13.64
N PHE A 67 -14.58 8.62 13.55
CA PHE A 67 -14.01 7.98 12.36
C PHE A 67 -14.56 6.58 12.15
N HIS A 68 -14.72 5.79 13.21
CA HIS A 68 -15.38 4.48 13.14
C HIS A 68 -16.78 4.61 12.54
N ARG A 69 -17.62 5.51 13.06
CA ARG A 69 -18.97 5.75 12.56
C ARG A 69 -18.96 6.24 11.12
N PHE A 70 -18.00 7.09 10.75
CA PHE A 70 -17.84 7.56 9.37
C PHE A 70 -17.55 6.38 8.42
N ILE A 71 -16.70 5.43 8.81
CA ILE A 71 -16.44 4.20 8.02
C ILE A 71 -17.72 3.37 7.84
N GLU A 72 -18.52 3.21 8.91
CA GLU A 72 -19.77 2.44 8.87
C GLU A 72 -20.77 2.99 7.85
N SER A 73 -20.76 4.31 7.59
CA SER A 73 -21.62 4.93 6.58
C SER A 73 -21.42 4.33 5.17
N PHE A 74 -20.24 3.79 4.86
CA PHE A 74 -19.95 3.20 3.54
C PHE A 74 -20.43 1.75 3.42
N GLY A 75 -20.71 1.07 4.54
CA GLY A 75 -21.17 -0.32 4.55
C GLY A 75 -20.19 -1.31 3.94
N LEU A 76 -18.88 -1.05 4.08
CA LEU A 76 -17.82 -1.96 3.62
C LEU A 76 -17.49 -3.01 4.69
N ASP A 77 -17.15 -4.22 4.24
CA ASP A 77 -16.78 -5.32 5.13
C ASP A 77 -15.48 -4.98 5.86
N ASN A 78 -15.43 -5.26 7.18
CA ASN A 78 -14.23 -5.00 7.96
C ASN A 78 -13.13 -6.02 7.64
N PHE A 79 -11.92 -5.56 7.38
CA PHE A 79 -10.74 -6.41 7.38
C PHE A 79 -10.05 -6.25 8.75
N LYS A 80 -10.13 -7.27 9.61
CA LYS A 80 -9.46 -7.23 10.91
C LYS A 80 -7.95 -7.40 10.73
N TYR A 81 -7.17 -6.50 11.30
CA TYR A 81 -5.71 -6.56 11.19
C TYR A 81 -5.12 -7.86 11.79
N ALA A 82 -5.77 -8.44 12.79
CA ALA A 82 -5.38 -9.74 13.35
C ALA A 82 -5.45 -10.90 12.35
N ASP A 83 -6.27 -10.76 11.31
CA ASP A 83 -6.41 -11.75 10.22
C ASP A 83 -5.38 -11.49 9.09
N SER A 84 -4.53 -10.47 9.24
CA SER A 84 -3.50 -10.10 8.26
C SER A 84 -2.20 -10.89 8.44
N PHE A 85 -1.55 -11.22 7.32
CA PHE A 85 -0.16 -11.69 7.25
C PHE A 85 0.86 -10.52 7.26
N SER A 86 0.47 -9.36 7.79
CA SER A 86 1.35 -8.19 7.87
C SER A 86 2.25 -8.26 9.10
N ASN A 87 3.54 -7.96 8.95
CA ASN A 87 4.50 -7.90 10.08
C ASN A 87 4.51 -6.55 10.82
N ALA A 88 3.76 -5.55 10.35
CA ALA A 88 3.77 -4.22 10.95
C ALA A 88 3.04 -4.22 12.31
N VAL A 89 3.56 -3.47 13.28
CA VAL A 89 2.91 -3.29 14.58
C VAL A 89 1.83 -2.22 14.44
N ARG A 90 0.64 -2.49 14.99
CA ARG A 90 -0.53 -1.60 14.94
C ARG A 90 -1.26 -1.65 16.28
N HIS A 91 -1.76 -0.52 16.76
CA HIS A 91 -2.56 -0.45 17.98
C HIS A 91 -4.04 -0.21 17.66
N ASN A 92 -4.91 -1.16 18.01
CA ASN A 92 -6.35 -1.01 17.84
C ASN A 92 -6.89 0.07 18.80
N ARG A 93 -7.74 0.94 18.26
CA ARG A 93 -8.49 1.97 18.97
C ARG A 93 -9.97 1.59 19.08
N THR A 94 -10.50 0.96 18.03
CA THR A 94 -11.83 0.36 17.99
C THR A 94 -11.76 -0.95 17.17
N GLU A 95 -12.90 -1.61 16.90
CA GLU A 95 -12.93 -2.81 16.04
C GLU A 95 -12.49 -2.54 14.58
N ARG A 96 -12.72 -1.32 14.07
CA ARG A 96 -12.41 -0.95 12.68
C ARG A 96 -11.21 -0.01 12.55
N VAL A 97 -10.74 0.58 13.66
CA VAL A 97 -9.76 1.68 13.65
C VAL A 97 -8.52 1.29 14.43
N PHE A 98 -7.36 1.52 13.83
CA PHE A 98 -6.05 1.28 14.43
C PHE A 98 -5.03 2.35 14.01
N THR A 99 -3.88 2.43 14.68
CA THR A 99 -2.84 3.42 14.37
C THR A 99 -2.19 3.20 13.00
N ALA A 100 -1.88 4.27 12.25
CA ALA A 100 -1.04 4.15 11.06
C ALA A 100 0.40 3.71 11.42
N ASN A 101 1.18 3.22 10.44
CA ASN A 101 2.55 2.75 10.66
C ASN A 101 3.41 3.77 11.45
N GLU A 102 4.02 3.28 12.54
CA GLU A 102 4.70 4.06 13.58
C GLU A 102 6.21 4.21 13.33
N ALA A 103 6.67 3.94 12.10
CA ALA A 103 8.06 4.17 11.72
C ALA A 103 8.52 5.61 12.06
N PRO A 104 9.81 5.81 12.40
CA PRO A 104 10.31 7.10 12.87
C PRO A 104 9.96 8.29 11.96
N PRO A 105 9.73 9.49 12.50
CA PRO A 105 9.26 10.65 11.72
C PRO A 105 10.13 11.02 10.51
N ASN A 106 11.44 10.86 10.63
CA ASN A 106 12.44 11.17 9.61
C ASN A 106 12.58 10.11 8.50
N VAL A 107 11.91 8.95 8.65
CA VAL A 107 11.92 7.87 7.66
C VAL A 107 10.75 8.04 6.70
N GLU A 108 11.02 7.93 5.39
CA GLU A 108 9.97 7.82 4.37
C GLU A 108 9.42 6.39 4.36
N ILE A 109 8.09 6.28 4.28
CA ILE A 109 7.45 5.02 3.89
C ILE A 109 7.18 5.11 2.40
N PHE A 110 7.87 4.28 1.62
CA PHE A 110 7.78 4.25 0.17
C PHE A 110 6.42 3.77 -0.33
N LEU A 111 6.12 4.08 -1.59
CA LEU A 111 4.87 3.73 -2.25
C LEU A 111 4.64 2.22 -2.28
N HIS A 112 3.47 1.80 -1.82
CA HIS A 112 3.01 0.43 -1.84
C HIS A 112 1.49 0.32 -1.93
N HIS A 113 1.02 -0.81 -2.46
CA HIS A 113 -0.33 -1.28 -2.21
C HIS A 113 -0.37 -1.98 -0.86
N GLU A 114 -1.38 -1.70 -0.02
CA GLU A 114 -1.48 -2.32 1.31
C GLU A 114 -1.54 -3.83 1.16
N MET A 115 -0.57 -4.52 1.77
CA MET A 115 -0.42 -5.97 1.78
C MET A 115 -0.33 -6.66 0.39
N ALA A 116 0.11 -5.98 -0.67
CA ALA A 116 0.24 -6.62 -1.99
C ALA A 116 1.29 -7.74 -2.11
N GLN A 117 2.02 -8.08 -1.04
CA GLN A 117 2.90 -9.24 -0.90
C GLN A 117 2.24 -10.45 -0.23
N THR A 118 0.95 -10.39 0.09
CA THR A 118 0.20 -11.49 0.71
C THR A 118 -0.81 -12.08 -0.29
N LEU A 119 -1.39 -13.23 0.07
CA LEU A 119 -2.51 -13.84 -0.66
C LEU A 119 -3.86 -13.22 -0.28
N THR A 120 -3.95 -12.52 0.85
CA THR A 120 -5.16 -11.85 1.33
C THR A 120 -4.85 -10.41 1.73
N PHE A 121 -5.53 -9.45 1.11
CA PHE A 121 -5.27 -8.02 1.23
C PHE A 121 -6.59 -7.22 1.20
N PRO A 122 -6.61 -5.97 1.70
CA PRO A 122 -7.81 -5.15 1.65
C PRO A 122 -8.06 -4.60 0.24
N GLY A 123 -9.33 -4.50 -0.15
CA GLY A 123 -9.74 -3.81 -1.37
C GLY A 123 -9.84 -2.29 -1.21
N ALA A 124 -10.05 -1.81 0.02
CA ALA A 124 -10.14 -0.38 0.31
C ALA A 124 -9.51 -0.02 1.65
N LEU A 125 -9.09 1.23 1.77
CA LEU A 125 -8.45 1.79 2.97
C LEU A 125 -9.12 3.11 3.33
N PHE A 126 -9.29 3.35 4.62
CA PHE A 126 -9.52 4.70 5.12
C PHE A 126 -8.31 5.19 5.91
N PHE A 127 -7.98 6.47 5.74
CA PHE A 127 -7.07 7.20 6.62
C PHE A 127 -7.78 8.38 7.26
N PHE A 128 -7.53 8.63 8.54
CA PHE A 128 -8.07 9.77 9.27
C PHE A 128 -6.94 10.56 9.91
N CYS A 129 -6.85 11.85 9.60
CA CYS A 129 -5.91 12.75 10.24
C CYS A 129 -6.45 13.23 11.59
N GLU A 130 -6.17 12.45 12.64
CA GLU A 130 -6.44 12.86 14.03
C GLU A 130 -5.59 14.07 14.42
N LYS A 131 -4.35 14.15 13.93
CA LYS A 131 -3.47 15.31 14.11
C LYS A 131 -2.51 15.49 12.94
N ALA A 132 -2.63 16.61 12.25
CA ALA A 132 -1.67 17.01 11.21
C ALA A 132 -0.29 17.28 11.82
N ALA A 133 0.76 16.98 11.06
CA ALA A 133 2.14 17.28 11.44
C ALA A 133 2.40 18.80 11.44
N GLU A 134 3.46 19.24 12.11
CA GLU A 134 3.89 20.64 12.08
C GLU A 134 4.45 21.01 10.70
N SER A 135 5.21 20.10 10.09
CA SER A 135 5.71 20.20 8.72
C SER A 135 5.82 18.80 8.09
N GLY A 136 5.67 18.70 6.76
CA GLY A 136 5.74 17.44 6.02
C GLY A 136 4.59 16.47 6.34
N GLY A 137 4.89 15.17 6.36
CA GLY A 137 3.96 14.14 6.86
C GLY A 137 2.76 13.84 5.97
N ALA A 138 2.75 14.38 4.76
CA ALA A 138 1.75 14.03 3.76
C ALA A 138 1.72 12.52 3.50
N THR A 139 0.56 12.03 3.11
CA THR A 139 0.42 10.68 2.55
C THR A 139 0.55 10.80 1.03
N PRO A 140 1.69 10.44 0.41
CA PRO A 140 1.77 10.33 -1.05
C PRO A 140 0.80 9.26 -1.52
N VAL A 141 0.08 9.54 -2.60
CA VAL A 141 -0.84 8.62 -3.27
C VAL A 141 -0.50 8.59 -4.75
N CYS A 142 -0.34 7.39 -5.30
CA CYS A 142 0.14 7.16 -6.65
C CYS A 142 -0.85 6.32 -7.47
N ARG A 143 -1.12 6.74 -8.70
CA ARG A 143 -1.94 5.99 -9.66
C ARG A 143 -1.16 4.83 -10.26
N SER A 144 -1.49 3.61 -9.83
CA SER A 144 -0.80 2.38 -10.21
C SER A 144 -1.09 1.98 -11.67
N ASP A 145 -2.28 2.25 -12.18
CA ASP A 145 -2.63 2.06 -13.60
C ASP A 145 -1.87 3.01 -14.53
N LEU A 146 -1.67 4.27 -14.11
CA LEU A 146 -0.85 5.22 -14.88
C LEU A 146 0.65 4.85 -14.83
N THR A 147 1.12 4.39 -13.67
CA THR A 147 2.47 3.82 -13.50
C THR A 147 2.68 2.66 -14.48
N LEU A 148 1.72 1.74 -14.57
CA LEU A 148 1.79 0.62 -15.51
C LEU A 148 1.87 1.11 -16.96
N LYS A 149 1.00 2.04 -17.38
CA LYS A 149 1.01 2.59 -18.76
C LYS A 149 2.36 3.21 -19.12
N THR A 150 2.97 3.93 -18.18
CA THR A 150 4.30 4.50 -18.37
C THR A 150 5.37 3.41 -18.51
N LEU A 151 5.35 2.37 -17.66
CA LEU A 151 6.29 1.25 -17.76
C LEU A 151 6.09 0.44 -19.04
N GLU A 152 4.86 0.27 -19.51
CA GLU A 152 4.57 -0.40 -20.79
C GLU A 152 5.16 0.36 -21.99
N ALA A 153 5.21 1.70 -21.91
CA ALA A 153 5.81 2.53 -22.96
C ALA A 153 7.34 2.56 -22.89
N GLU A 154 7.92 2.58 -21.69
CA GLU A 154 9.36 2.85 -21.49
C GLU A 154 10.18 1.57 -21.28
N ASN A 155 9.60 0.54 -20.68
CA ASN A 155 10.26 -0.75 -20.40
C ASN A 155 9.29 -1.94 -20.62
N PRO A 156 8.82 -2.15 -21.87
CA PRO A 156 7.82 -3.16 -22.20
C PRO A 156 8.26 -4.59 -21.88
N ASP A 157 9.55 -4.91 -22.02
CA ASP A 157 10.08 -6.25 -21.75
C ASP A 157 10.01 -6.60 -20.26
N PHE A 158 10.28 -5.63 -19.38
CA PHE A 158 10.10 -5.79 -17.94
C PHE A 158 8.64 -6.07 -17.59
N VAL A 159 7.72 -5.28 -18.12
CA VAL A 159 6.27 -5.48 -17.89
C VAL A 159 5.79 -6.82 -18.45
N ALA A 160 6.21 -7.19 -19.66
CA ALA A 160 5.85 -8.47 -20.27
C ALA A 160 6.33 -9.65 -19.42
N LYS A 161 7.55 -9.57 -18.85
CA LYS A 161 8.06 -10.58 -17.94
C LYS A 161 7.26 -10.62 -16.64
N LEU A 162 6.97 -9.47 -16.02
CA LEU A 162 6.12 -9.39 -14.83
C LEU A 162 4.73 -9.99 -15.04
N ARG A 163 4.10 -9.74 -16.20
CA ARG A 163 2.81 -10.33 -16.56
C ARG A 163 2.89 -11.85 -16.70
N LYS A 164 3.99 -12.36 -17.26
CA LYS A 164 4.18 -13.79 -17.52
C LYS A 164 4.46 -14.58 -16.25
N VAL A 165 5.40 -14.12 -15.42
CA VAL A 165 5.94 -14.91 -14.31
C VAL A 165 5.72 -14.28 -12.95
N GLY A 166 5.21 -13.04 -12.88
CA GLY A 166 4.98 -12.36 -11.61
C GLY A 166 6.26 -12.09 -10.82
N VAL A 167 6.11 -12.02 -9.50
CA VAL A 167 7.16 -11.64 -8.55
C VAL A 167 7.06 -12.47 -7.28
N LYS A 168 8.21 -12.74 -6.65
CA LYS A 168 8.31 -13.31 -5.31
C LYS A 168 8.97 -12.32 -4.37
N TYR A 169 8.49 -12.28 -3.13
CA TYR A 169 9.03 -11.44 -2.07
C TYR A 169 9.61 -12.30 -0.97
N ARG A 170 10.77 -11.91 -0.45
CA ARG A 170 11.34 -12.48 0.76
C ARG A 170 11.45 -11.43 1.85
N ASN A 171 11.02 -11.82 3.05
CA ASN A 171 11.00 -10.98 4.23
C ASN A 171 11.28 -11.82 5.49
N SER A 172 11.81 -11.18 6.52
CA SER A 172 12.16 -11.84 7.79
C SER A 172 11.25 -11.35 8.91
N MET A 173 10.91 -12.26 9.81
CA MET A 173 10.12 -11.99 11.01
C MET A 173 10.96 -12.37 12.24
N PRO A 174 11.07 -11.49 13.25
CA PRO A 174 11.81 -11.81 14.46
C PRO A 174 11.16 -12.94 15.27
N SER A 175 11.95 -13.58 16.13
CA SER A 175 11.47 -14.59 17.09
C SER A 175 10.52 -14.01 18.14
N GLU A 176 10.83 -12.80 18.61
CA GLU A 176 10.06 -12.06 19.60
C GLU A 176 9.56 -10.73 19.01
N ALA A 177 8.42 -10.26 19.50
CA ALA A 177 7.85 -9.00 19.03
C ALA A 177 8.69 -7.81 19.52
N ASN A 178 9.10 -6.94 18.61
CA ASN A 178 9.74 -5.67 18.92
C ASN A 178 8.77 -4.51 18.61
N LEU A 179 7.97 -4.11 19.60
CA LEU A 179 6.96 -3.06 19.42
C LEU A 179 7.55 -1.67 19.11
N GLU A 180 8.86 -1.46 19.32
CA GLU A 180 9.55 -0.22 18.95
C GLU A 180 9.96 -0.20 17.46
N SER A 181 9.85 -1.34 16.77
CA SER A 181 10.11 -1.46 15.33
C SER A 181 8.80 -1.41 14.53
N GLY A 182 8.78 -0.61 13.47
CA GLY A 182 7.66 -0.56 12.52
C GLY A 182 7.34 -1.89 11.82
N GLN A 183 8.28 -2.84 11.83
CA GLN A 183 8.11 -4.22 11.32
C GLN A 183 8.41 -5.25 12.43
N GLY A 184 7.88 -4.99 13.61
CA GLY A 184 8.25 -5.70 14.83
C GLY A 184 7.43 -6.92 15.21
N ARG A 185 6.36 -7.32 14.48
CA ARG A 185 5.60 -8.52 14.89
C ARG A 185 6.47 -9.77 14.78
N SER A 186 6.39 -10.65 15.78
CA SER A 186 7.06 -11.95 15.73
C SER A 186 6.49 -12.83 14.61
N TRP A 187 7.20 -13.88 14.24
CA TRP A 187 6.64 -14.89 13.31
C TRP A 187 5.41 -15.58 13.90
N LYS A 188 5.37 -15.80 15.23
CA LYS A 188 4.20 -16.38 15.93
C LYS A 188 2.97 -15.50 15.78
N ASP A 189 3.14 -14.20 16.01
CA ASP A 189 2.05 -13.24 15.90
C ASP A 189 1.61 -13.06 14.46
N THR A 190 2.56 -12.94 13.53
CA THR A 190 2.28 -12.70 12.10
C THR A 190 1.59 -13.87 11.44
N LEU A 191 1.99 -15.09 11.80
CA LEU A 191 1.38 -16.32 11.29
C LEU A 191 0.22 -16.79 12.16
N THR A 192 -0.03 -16.20 13.33
CA THR A 192 -1.06 -16.62 14.30
C THR A 192 -0.93 -18.11 14.64
N VAL A 193 0.26 -18.50 15.13
CA VAL A 193 0.64 -19.88 15.45
C VAL A 193 1.36 -19.96 16.80
N GLY A 194 1.29 -21.12 17.45
CA GLY A 194 1.91 -21.38 18.75
C GLY A 194 3.28 -22.07 18.71
N SER A 195 3.65 -22.68 17.57
CA SER A 195 4.88 -23.46 17.45
C SER A 195 5.53 -23.35 16.06
N GLU A 196 6.81 -23.72 15.98
CA GLU A 196 7.57 -23.77 14.71
C GLU A 196 6.88 -24.72 13.72
N HIS A 197 6.47 -25.91 14.18
CA HIS A 197 5.77 -26.89 13.35
C HIS A 197 4.48 -26.34 12.73
N GLU A 198 3.65 -25.63 13.52
CA GLU A 198 2.46 -24.97 13.00
C GLU A 198 2.78 -23.87 11.98
N ALA A 199 3.89 -23.15 12.16
CA ALA A 199 4.37 -22.16 11.20
C ALA A 199 4.76 -22.82 9.87
N GLU A 200 5.54 -23.90 9.92
CA GLU A 200 6.00 -24.68 8.77
C GLU A 200 4.83 -25.26 7.98
N ASP A 201 3.85 -25.86 8.66
CA ASP A 201 2.64 -26.43 8.06
C ASP A 201 1.81 -25.35 7.36
N LYS A 202 1.61 -24.20 8.02
CA LYS A 202 0.86 -23.07 7.47
C LYS A 202 1.55 -22.49 6.24
N LEU A 203 2.86 -22.26 6.31
CA LEU A 203 3.64 -21.71 5.19
C LEU A 203 3.67 -22.68 4.00
N SER A 204 3.87 -23.97 4.26
CA SER A 204 3.85 -25.02 3.23
C SER A 204 2.49 -25.09 2.53
N THR A 205 1.39 -25.02 3.28
CA THR A 205 0.01 -25.00 2.74
C THR A 205 -0.23 -23.81 1.82
N LEU A 206 0.37 -22.66 2.12
CA LEU A 206 0.25 -21.43 1.33
C LEU A 206 1.27 -21.38 0.17
N GLY A 207 2.14 -22.38 0.03
CA GLY A 207 3.18 -22.43 -1.00
C GLY A 207 4.37 -21.50 -0.74
N TYR A 208 4.59 -21.09 0.51
CA TYR A 208 5.73 -20.27 0.91
C TYR A 208 6.96 -21.15 1.11
N ARG A 209 8.14 -20.64 0.73
CA ARG A 209 9.43 -21.20 1.15
C ARG A 209 9.89 -20.49 2.40
N PHE A 210 10.61 -21.17 3.28
CA PHE A 210 11.06 -20.56 4.53
C PHE A 210 12.41 -21.10 4.98
N ASN A 211 13.08 -20.33 5.84
CA ASN A 211 14.33 -20.69 6.49
C ASN A 211 14.37 -20.08 7.90
N TRP A 212 14.71 -20.89 8.89
CA TRP A 212 15.00 -20.43 10.25
C TRP A 212 16.36 -19.74 10.29
N LEU A 213 16.41 -18.58 10.94
CA LEU A 213 17.60 -17.73 11.08
C LEU A 213 18.36 -18.09 12.35
N ASP A 214 19.64 -17.69 12.43
CA ASP A 214 20.52 -18.05 13.54
C ASP A 214 20.04 -17.44 14.88
N ASP A 215 19.31 -16.33 14.83
CA ASP A 215 18.71 -15.63 15.96
C ASP A 215 17.31 -16.15 16.36
N GLY A 216 16.85 -17.24 15.74
CA GLY A 216 15.52 -17.81 15.92
C GLY A 216 14.41 -17.08 15.14
N GLY A 217 14.76 -16.08 14.33
CA GLY A 217 13.87 -15.46 13.37
C GLY A 217 13.48 -16.41 12.24
N LEU A 218 12.51 -15.99 11.43
CA LEU A 218 11.99 -16.77 10.30
C LEU A 218 12.03 -15.92 9.03
N SER A 219 12.83 -16.33 8.06
CA SER A 219 12.78 -15.79 6.70
C SER A 219 11.77 -16.57 5.88
N VAL A 220 10.86 -15.86 5.21
CA VAL A 220 9.83 -16.44 4.35
C VAL A 220 9.88 -15.82 2.97
N GLN A 221 9.63 -16.64 1.95
CA GLN A 221 9.46 -16.21 0.58
C GLN A 221 8.08 -16.61 0.08
N THR A 222 7.37 -15.65 -0.50
CA THR A 222 6.05 -15.86 -1.07
C THR A 222 6.11 -16.86 -2.23
N PRO A 223 5.00 -17.53 -2.58
CA PRO A 223 4.84 -18.06 -3.93
C PRO A 223 4.92 -16.93 -4.97
N ALA A 224 4.92 -17.27 -6.25
CA ALA A 224 4.81 -16.25 -7.30
C ALA A 224 3.45 -15.54 -7.17
N LEU A 225 3.47 -14.21 -7.19
CA LEU A 225 2.30 -13.36 -7.11
C LEU A 225 2.21 -12.54 -8.40
N ALA A 226 0.98 -12.32 -8.90
CA ALA A 226 0.76 -11.42 -10.01
C ALA A 226 1.28 -10.02 -9.65
N ALA A 227 2.15 -9.47 -10.49
CA ALA A 227 2.67 -8.11 -10.33
C ALA A 227 1.85 -7.07 -11.10
N VAL A 228 1.08 -7.53 -12.08
CA VAL A 228 0.12 -6.76 -12.86
C VAL A 228 -1.21 -7.52 -12.79
N ASP A 229 -2.28 -6.82 -12.41
CA ASP A 229 -3.61 -7.41 -12.22
C ASP A 229 -4.67 -6.55 -12.92
N HIS A 230 -5.78 -7.16 -13.32
CA HIS A 230 -6.90 -6.48 -13.97
C HIS A 230 -8.05 -6.18 -12.98
N PHE A 231 -8.20 -7.00 -11.94
CA PHE A 231 -9.31 -6.98 -10.96
C PHE A 231 -10.74 -6.86 -11.53
N GLY A 232 -10.95 -7.04 -12.84
CA GLY A 232 -12.26 -6.87 -13.47
C GLY A 232 -12.67 -5.42 -13.70
N ARG A 233 -11.76 -4.44 -13.60
CA ARG A 233 -12.11 -3.00 -13.49
C ARG A 233 -11.70 -2.15 -14.69
N GLY A 234 -11.38 -2.78 -15.83
CA GLY A 234 -11.26 -2.13 -17.13
C GLY A 234 -9.89 -1.55 -17.48
N ASN A 235 -8.99 -1.40 -16.50
CA ASN A 235 -7.57 -1.13 -16.75
C ASN A 235 -6.73 -2.06 -15.86
N ASP A 236 -5.62 -2.53 -16.41
CA ASP A 236 -4.62 -3.23 -15.62
C ASP A 236 -3.90 -2.26 -14.68
N VAL A 237 -3.45 -2.79 -13.55
CA VAL A 237 -2.78 -2.05 -12.48
C VAL A 237 -1.45 -2.70 -12.12
N PHE A 238 -0.46 -1.89 -11.73
CA PHE A 238 0.83 -2.34 -11.23
C PHE A 238 0.73 -2.77 -9.74
N PHE A 239 -0.16 -3.73 -9.45
CA PHE A 239 -0.49 -4.16 -8.09
C PHE A 239 0.59 -5.09 -7.51
N ASN A 240 1.58 -4.51 -6.84
CA ASN A 240 2.73 -5.22 -6.28
C ASN A 240 3.44 -4.39 -5.19
N GLN A 241 4.58 -4.88 -4.68
CA GLN A 241 5.44 -4.24 -3.69
C GLN A 241 6.84 -3.90 -4.24
N LEU A 242 7.02 -3.90 -5.57
CA LEU A 242 8.33 -3.71 -6.19
C LEU A 242 8.96 -2.37 -5.79
N VAL A 243 8.17 -1.29 -5.81
CA VAL A 243 8.64 0.07 -5.47
C VAL A 243 9.12 0.13 -4.03
N ALA A 244 8.32 -0.33 -3.06
CA ALA A 244 8.70 -0.34 -1.65
C ALA A 244 9.89 -1.27 -1.37
N ALA A 245 9.89 -2.47 -1.95
CA ALA A 245 10.95 -3.46 -1.75
C ALA A 245 12.30 -2.98 -2.29
N ALA A 246 12.31 -2.39 -3.48
CA ALA A 246 13.51 -1.86 -4.11
C ALA A 246 14.05 -0.60 -3.40
N ALA A 247 13.16 0.26 -2.88
CA ALA A 247 13.56 1.51 -2.28
C ALA A 247 14.00 1.40 -0.81
N GLY A 248 13.43 0.47 -0.02
CA GLY A 248 13.53 0.59 1.44
C GLY A 248 13.63 -0.67 2.29
N TRP A 249 13.46 -1.87 1.74
CA TRP A 249 13.52 -3.06 2.59
C TRP A 249 14.99 -3.33 3.00
N THR A 250 15.28 -3.81 4.23
CA THR A 250 16.61 -4.22 4.79
C THR A 250 16.70 -5.73 5.17
N VAL A 251 17.74 -6.48 4.77
CA VAL A 251 17.77 -7.97 4.84
C VAL A 251 18.28 -8.32 6.24
N ALA A 252 17.78 -9.40 6.83
CA ALA A 252 18.48 -10.00 7.96
C ALA A 252 19.93 -10.34 7.54
N ALA A 253 20.90 -10.06 8.41
CA ALA A 253 22.32 -10.12 8.03
C ALA A 253 22.78 -11.54 7.62
N ASP A 254 22.08 -12.57 8.08
CA ASP A 254 22.33 -13.98 7.84
C ASP A 254 21.47 -14.60 6.72
N ASP A 255 20.49 -13.86 6.17
CA ASP A 255 19.72 -14.30 5.00
C ASP A 255 20.43 -13.87 3.70
N LYS A 256 20.93 -14.87 2.96
CA LYS A 256 21.74 -14.68 1.75
C LYS A 256 20.92 -14.60 0.46
N GLU A 257 19.62 -14.88 0.54
CA GLU A 257 18.75 -14.93 -0.63
C GLU A 257 18.25 -13.53 -1.03
N PRO A 258 18.02 -13.26 -2.32
CA PRO A 258 17.48 -11.97 -2.74
C PRO A 258 16.05 -11.81 -2.23
N ARG A 259 15.71 -10.60 -1.81
CA ARG A 259 14.32 -10.24 -1.46
C ARG A 259 13.33 -10.33 -2.58
N LEU A 260 13.84 -10.12 -3.78
CA LEU A 260 13.04 -9.81 -4.93
C LEU A 260 13.63 -10.62 -6.09
N CYS A 261 12.79 -11.46 -6.64
CA CYS A 261 13.04 -12.13 -7.90
C CYS A 261 11.73 -12.22 -8.66
N PHE A 262 11.84 -12.44 -9.97
CA PHE A 262 10.69 -12.82 -10.76
C PHE A 262 10.11 -14.13 -10.23
N GLY A 263 8.85 -14.44 -10.54
CA GLY A 263 8.25 -15.67 -10.03
C GLY A 263 8.87 -16.95 -10.60
N ASP A 264 9.67 -16.87 -11.67
CA ASP A 264 10.53 -17.95 -12.18
C ASP A 264 11.90 -18.03 -11.49
N ASP A 265 12.06 -17.32 -10.36
CA ASP A 265 13.30 -17.20 -9.56
C ASP A 265 14.46 -16.46 -10.26
N SER A 266 14.27 -15.96 -11.49
CA SER A 266 15.29 -15.16 -12.16
C SER A 266 15.48 -13.78 -11.50
N PRO A 267 16.70 -13.22 -11.52
CA PRO A 267 16.98 -11.94 -10.87
C PRO A 267 16.30 -10.78 -11.59
N MET A 268 15.97 -9.73 -10.84
CA MET A 268 15.53 -8.44 -11.37
C MET A 268 16.72 -7.50 -11.50
N ARG A 269 16.82 -6.79 -12.63
CA ARG A 269 17.90 -5.81 -12.84
C ARG A 269 17.60 -4.56 -12.01
N GLN A 270 18.64 -3.93 -11.47
CA GLN A 270 18.49 -2.70 -10.69
C GLN A 270 17.93 -1.54 -11.53
N GLU A 271 18.24 -1.51 -12.83
CA GLU A 271 17.67 -0.53 -13.76
C GLU A 271 16.14 -0.68 -13.91
N ASP A 272 15.62 -1.90 -14.01
CA ASP A 272 14.17 -2.15 -14.09
C ASP A 272 13.44 -1.68 -12.81
N LEU A 273 14.08 -1.88 -11.65
CA LEU A 273 13.55 -1.42 -10.37
C LEU A 273 13.59 0.10 -10.24
N ALA A 274 14.66 0.74 -10.72
CA ALA A 274 14.77 2.20 -10.77
C ALA A 274 13.71 2.80 -11.70
N ASP A 275 13.46 2.18 -12.87
CA ASP A 275 12.40 2.59 -13.79
C ASP A 275 11.02 2.50 -13.13
N ALA A 276 10.74 1.41 -12.40
CA ALA A 276 9.49 1.24 -11.65
C ALA A 276 9.30 2.33 -10.59
N ILE A 277 10.34 2.65 -9.82
CA ILE A 277 10.31 3.74 -8.83
C ILE A 277 10.04 5.09 -9.53
N ASN A 278 10.81 5.40 -10.59
CA ASN A 278 10.69 6.67 -11.32
C ASN A 278 9.31 6.83 -11.99
N ALA A 279 8.76 5.76 -12.55
CA ALA A 279 7.41 5.75 -13.12
C ALA A 279 6.34 6.00 -12.05
N ALA A 280 6.44 5.35 -10.88
CA ALA A 280 5.47 5.53 -9.80
C ALA A 280 5.47 6.98 -9.28
N TYR A 281 6.65 7.54 -8.98
CA TYR A 281 6.73 8.89 -8.43
C TYR A 281 6.29 9.99 -9.41
N ARG A 282 6.31 9.75 -10.73
CA ARG A 282 5.72 10.67 -11.72
C ARG A 282 4.20 10.81 -11.60
N HIS A 283 3.52 9.77 -11.12
CA HIS A 283 2.06 9.73 -10.98
C HIS A 283 1.61 9.84 -9.52
N THR A 284 2.43 10.46 -8.68
CA THR A 284 2.20 10.64 -7.25
C THR A 284 1.77 12.06 -6.92
N VAL A 285 0.78 12.19 -6.04
CA VAL A 285 0.43 13.45 -5.39
C VAL A 285 0.40 13.31 -3.89
N ASP A 286 0.79 14.37 -3.18
CA ASP A 286 0.86 14.38 -1.73
C ASP A 286 -0.47 14.87 -1.12
N LEU A 287 -1.14 13.99 -0.36
CA LEU A 287 -2.27 14.38 0.48
C LEU A 287 -1.76 15.18 1.69
N ASN A 288 -1.78 16.51 1.54
CA ASN A 288 -1.44 17.43 2.61
C ASN A 288 -2.58 17.51 3.63
N TRP A 289 -2.38 16.80 4.73
CA TRP A 289 -3.37 16.60 5.76
C TRP A 289 -3.75 17.90 6.49
N GLN A 290 -5.05 18.05 6.76
CA GLN A 290 -5.58 18.91 7.82
C GLN A 290 -6.21 18.02 8.90
N THR A 291 -6.07 18.42 10.16
CA THR A 291 -6.75 17.72 11.27
C THR A 291 -8.25 17.65 11.00
N GLY A 292 -8.83 16.45 11.09
CA GLY A 292 -10.23 16.19 10.76
C GLY A 292 -10.46 15.61 9.37
N ASP A 293 -9.46 15.63 8.49
CA ASP A 293 -9.58 15.04 7.16
C ASP A 293 -9.70 13.51 7.22
N VAL A 294 -10.50 12.95 6.33
CA VAL A 294 -10.57 11.51 6.06
C VAL A 294 -10.26 11.27 4.58
N ALA A 295 -9.49 10.25 4.24
CA ALA A 295 -9.31 9.80 2.86
C ALA A 295 -9.80 8.37 2.69
N LEU A 296 -10.49 8.08 1.58
CA LEU A 296 -10.84 6.74 1.13
C LEU A 296 -10.00 6.42 -0.10
N LEU A 297 -9.27 5.29 -0.07
CA LEU A 297 -8.43 4.82 -1.16
C LEU A 297 -8.92 3.46 -1.66
N ASP A 298 -8.97 3.29 -2.99
CA ASP A 298 -9.10 2.01 -3.66
C ASP A 298 -7.71 1.35 -3.71
N ASN A 299 -7.47 0.42 -2.79
CA ASN A 299 -6.18 -0.25 -2.68
C ASN A 299 -5.81 -1.02 -3.96
N LEU A 300 -6.77 -1.32 -4.84
CA LEU A 300 -6.49 -2.01 -6.10
C LEU A 300 -5.95 -1.07 -7.17
N LYS A 301 -6.15 0.25 -7.04
CA LYS A 301 -5.77 1.24 -8.06
C LYS A 301 -4.66 2.18 -7.62
N VAL A 302 -4.52 2.41 -6.31
CA VAL A 302 -3.54 3.35 -5.79
C VAL A 302 -2.53 2.72 -4.86
N MET A 303 -1.27 3.11 -5.04
CA MET A 303 -0.24 2.94 -4.02
C MET A 303 -0.28 4.15 -3.07
N HIS A 304 0.20 3.97 -1.86
CA HIS A 304 0.34 5.05 -0.89
C HIS A 304 1.64 4.89 -0.07
N GLY A 305 2.01 5.94 0.65
CA GLY A 305 3.19 5.93 1.52
C GLY A 305 3.09 6.96 2.64
N ARG A 306 4.23 7.43 3.15
CA ARG A 306 4.30 8.53 4.13
C ARG A 306 5.57 9.35 3.89
N ARG A 307 5.41 10.67 3.68
CA ARG A 307 6.55 11.59 3.66
C ARG A 307 7.15 11.74 5.07
N PRO A 308 8.46 12.03 5.20
CA PRO A 308 9.05 12.45 6.45
C PRO A 308 8.33 13.67 7.06
N PHE A 309 8.39 13.83 8.38
CA PHE A 309 7.72 14.92 9.09
C PHE A 309 8.44 15.36 10.36
N GLU A 310 8.07 16.55 10.83
CA GLU A 310 8.51 17.09 12.12
C GLU A 310 7.33 17.26 13.08
N GLY A 311 7.65 17.24 14.38
CA GLY A 311 6.67 17.41 15.44
C GLY A 311 5.81 16.17 15.67
N ARG A 312 4.59 16.38 16.15
CA ARG A 312 3.62 15.31 16.42
C ARG A 312 2.63 15.15 15.27
N ARG A 313 2.46 13.92 14.80
CA ARG A 313 1.50 13.52 13.77
C ARG A 313 0.72 12.30 14.24
N SER A 314 -0.59 12.28 14.04
CA SER A 314 -1.44 11.11 14.26
C SER A 314 -2.35 10.90 13.06
N VAL A 315 -2.21 9.73 12.43
CA VAL A 315 -3.12 9.26 11.39
C VAL A 315 -3.62 7.88 11.81
N LEU A 316 -4.92 7.69 11.79
CA LEU A 316 -5.56 6.40 12.04
C LEU A 316 -5.93 5.76 10.70
N ALA A 317 -6.07 4.45 10.69
CA ALA A 317 -6.38 3.68 9.51
C ALA A 317 -7.50 2.68 9.75
N SER A 318 -8.18 2.29 8.67
CA SER A 318 -9.12 1.16 8.61
C SER A 318 -8.92 0.40 7.30
N LEU A 319 -8.99 -0.93 7.38
CA LEU A 319 -8.90 -1.83 6.22
C LEU A 319 -10.27 -2.39 5.92
N CYS A 320 -10.65 -2.43 4.65
CA CYS A 320 -11.99 -2.85 4.22
C CYS A 320 -11.95 -3.82 3.04
N ASN A 321 -13.01 -4.61 2.89
CA ASN A 321 -13.26 -5.55 1.80
C ASN A 321 -12.08 -6.52 1.61
N PRO A 322 -11.90 -7.52 2.49
CA PRO A 322 -10.86 -8.53 2.31
C PRO A 322 -11.02 -9.26 0.97
N ILE A 323 -9.93 -9.33 0.21
CA ILE A 323 -9.84 -10.04 -1.06
C ILE A 323 -8.74 -11.08 -0.93
N SER A 324 -9.03 -12.29 -1.41
CA SER A 324 -8.05 -13.37 -1.51
C SER A 324 -7.77 -13.68 -2.98
N ARG A 325 -6.50 -13.90 -3.31
CA ARG A 325 -6.04 -14.32 -4.64
C ARG A 325 -5.29 -15.65 -4.56
N PRO A 326 -5.30 -16.45 -5.64
CA PRO A 326 -4.41 -17.61 -5.73
C PRO A 326 -2.96 -17.16 -5.97
N ALA A 327 -2.02 -18.07 -5.71
CA ALA A 327 -0.67 -17.95 -6.25
C ALA A 327 -0.70 -18.01 -7.79
N LEU A 328 0.23 -17.30 -8.43
CA LEU A 328 0.43 -17.39 -9.87
C LEU A 328 1.09 -18.73 -10.19
N THR A 329 0.51 -19.47 -11.14
CA THR A 329 1.16 -20.66 -11.71
C THR A 329 2.16 -20.19 -12.76
N VAL A 330 3.44 -20.48 -12.51
CA VAL A 330 4.58 -20.07 -13.36
C VAL A 330 5.14 -21.28 -14.10
#